data_AF-E9H141-F1
#
_entry.id   AF-E9H141-F1
#
_cell.length_a   1.000
_cell.length_b   1.000
_cell.length_c   1.000
_cell.angle_alpha   90.00
_cell.angle_beta   90.00
_cell.angle_gamma   90.00
#
_symmetry.space_group_name_H-M   'P 1'
#
loop_
_entity.id
_entity.type
_entity.pdbx_description
1 polymer ?
#
loop_
_entity_poly.entity_id
_entity_poly.type
_entity_poly.pdbx_seq_one_letter_code
_entity_poly.pdbx_strand_id
1 'polypeptide(L)'
;MMKLLALTILVVTIGSLVEAKPSFRQLVLGGGKADDSCVGRCGIAGTDLTKPCQCNPSCQTYNDCCADFIAVCNTCDGRCTAGYDTKWPCQCNADCSNFNNCCPDKPDLCGGTGGGAVTDAELKALSQQLHIDDVNAVKGIVLNMQSTTTSGSTTDKAPLPLFSSVPADAFSGPTISALLALFDNYDENCKVTEDITAEEQTENDAFLDAILATSVFQQAHQFLVSKGLADADIAVFKEYLRLIWMGQYNRGGGIEGSSGLEHVFLGEKNGNSISGYHGWIKYYRDELAGKMNYLGYMVKLDLGVSSVIEMPMSWDGIYKSISSISVSGSPEIELALATVCFLARPNAKCPLSGADGTAYAYQTYTLAYNGNTYVGSAYPTY
;
A
#
# COMPACT_ATOMS: atom_id res chain seq x y z
N MET A 1 40.43 -40.54 63.23
CA MET A 1 41.62 -41.25 63.78
C MET A 1 42.02 -42.33 62.79
N MET A 2 43.23 -42.22 62.22
CA MET A 2 44.19 -43.28 61.84
C MET A 2 43.62 -44.67 61.44
N LYS A 3 43.96 -45.26 60.28
CA LYS A 3 45.33 -45.52 59.79
C LYS A 3 45.33 -46.01 58.33
N LEU A 4 46.33 -45.52 57.60
CA LEU A 4 46.91 -46.06 56.35
C LEU A 4 47.34 -47.53 56.51
N LEU A 5 47.30 -48.28 55.40
CA LEU A 5 48.36 -49.23 55.06
C LEU A 5 48.42 -49.41 53.53
N ALA A 6 49.52 -48.91 52.99
CA ALA A 6 49.95 -49.09 51.61
C ALA A 6 50.57 -50.48 51.44
N LEU A 7 50.41 -51.07 50.26
CA LEU A 7 51.33 -52.09 49.77
C LEU A 7 51.73 -51.76 48.33
N THR A 8 53.00 -51.39 48.20
CA THR A 8 53.71 -51.07 46.97
C THR A 8 54.35 -52.36 46.45
N ILE A 9 54.08 -52.76 45.21
CA ILE A 9 54.93 -53.69 44.47
C ILE A 9 55.38 -53.00 43.19
N LEU A 10 56.69 -52.92 43.05
CA LEU A 10 57.46 -52.23 42.03
C LEU A 10 58.17 -53.31 41.21
N VAL A 11 57.85 -53.48 39.93
CA VAL A 11 58.72 -54.19 38.98
C VAL A 11 58.72 -53.51 37.60
N VAL A 12 59.79 -52.73 37.42
CA VAL A 12 60.70 -52.61 36.25
C VAL A 12 60.11 -52.42 34.85
N THR A 13 60.40 -51.22 34.36
CA THR A 13 60.38 -50.68 33.00
C THR A 13 61.27 -51.42 32.00
N ILE A 14 60.79 -51.57 30.77
CA ILE A 14 61.62 -51.54 29.56
C ILE A 14 60.90 -50.62 28.57
N GLY A 15 61.52 -49.49 28.26
CA GLY A 15 60.97 -48.49 27.34
C GLY A 15 61.20 -48.87 25.88
N SER A 16 60.17 -48.64 25.05
CA SER A 16 60.28 -48.45 23.61
C SER A 16 59.30 -47.33 23.21
N LEU A 17 59.85 -46.31 22.56
CA LEU A 17 59.17 -45.12 22.05
C LEU A 17 58.13 -45.48 20.98
N VAL A 18 56.85 -45.11 21.18
CA VAL A 18 55.95 -44.71 20.08
C VAL A 18 54.94 -43.69 20.63
N GLU A 19 54.86 -42.54 19.96
CA GLU A 19 53.98 -41.41 20.25
C GLU A 19 52.49 -41.79 20.22
N ALA A 20 51.70 -41.14 21.08
CA ALA A 20 50.25 -41.26 21.11
C ALA A 20 49.60 -40.59 19.88
N LYS A 21 48.62 -41.28 19.27
CA LYS A 21 47.63 -40.71 18.34
C LYS A 21 46.22 -41.26 18.63
N PRO A 22 45.16 -40.53 18.25
CA PRO A 22 44.01 -40.29 19.12
C PRO A 22 42.81 -41.25 18.95
N SER A 23 41.95 -41.15 19.97
CA SER A 23 40.56 -41.61 20.13
C SER A 23 39.75 -41.97 18.87
N PHE A 24 39.22 -43.19 18.90
CA PHE A 24 37.89 -43.68 18.44
C PHE A 24 37.08 -42.73 17.54
N ARG A 25 37.60 -42.44 16.35
CA ARG A 25 36.86 -41.82 15.25
C ARG A 25 37.33 -42.41 13.93
N GLN A 26 36.99 -43.67 13.67
CA GLN A 26 37.16 -44.24 12.34
C GLN A 26 36.18 -45.38 12.07
N LEU A 27 34.90 -45.02 11.97
CA LEU A 27 33.88 -45.88 11.36
C LEU A 27 32.65 -45.08 10.90
N VAL A 28 32.88 -43.94 10.24
CA VAL A 28 31.93 -43.37 9.26
C VAL A 28 32.77 -42.60 8.24
N LEU A 29 33.03 -43.21 7.09
CA LEU A 29 33.45 -42.49 5.89
C LEU A 29 32.17 -41.99 5.20
N GLY A 30 32.04 -40.67 5.14
CA GLY A 30 31.06 -39.93 4.33
C GLY A 30 31.55 -38.48 4.27
N GLY A 31 31.98 -38.06 3.08
CA GLY A 31 32.86 -36.90 2.84
C GLY A 31 32.45 -35.60 3.52
N GLY A 32 33.45 -34.89 4.05
CA GLY A 32 33.30 -33.49 4.43
C GLY A 32 32.89 -32.67 3.21
N LYS A 33 31.73 -32.00 3.29
CA LYS A 33 31.31 -31.02 2.28
C LYS A 33 32.24 -29.81 2.36
N ALA A 34 32.64 -29.34 1.20
CA ALA A 34 33.59 -28.25 1.01
C ALA A 34 33.04 -26.91 1.52
N ASP A 35 33.91 -26.11 2.13
CA ASP A 35 33.58 -24.78 2.65
C ASP A 35 33.43 -23.76 1.50
N ASP A 36 32.18 -23.48 1.15
CA ASP A 36 31.74 -22.29 0.45
C ASP A 36 30.34 -21.92 1.00
N SER A 37 29.99 -20.63 0.97
CA SER A 37 28.86 -20.04 1.70
C SER A 37 27.71 -19.64 0.79
N CYS A 38 26.48 -19.64 1.30
CA CYS A 38 25.30 -19.16 0.58
C CYS A 38 25.01 -17.66 0.68
N VAL A 39 25.81 -16.88 1.41
CA VAL A 39 25.62 -15.42 1.49
C VAL A 39 25.72 -14.81 0.09
N GLY A 40 24.65 -14.11 -0.33
CA GLY A 40 24.55 -13.49 -1.67
C GLY A 40 24.33 -14.48 -2.82
N ARG A 41 24.05 -15.76 -2.54
CA ARG A 41 23.88 -16.82 -3.56
C ARG A 41 22.53 -17.55 -3.50
N CYS A 42 21.63 -17.12 -2.63
CA CYS A 42 20.28 -17.68 -2.54
C CYS A 42 19.41 -17.30 -3.76
N GLY A 43 18.49 -18.17 -4.16
CA GLY A 43 17.55 -17.89 -5.26
C GLY A 43 18.12 -17.98 -6.68
N ILE A 44 19.38 -18.44 -6.84
CA ILE A 44 19.99 -18.68 -8.15
C ILE A 44 19.42 -19.96 -8.77
N ALA A 45 19.11 -19.92 -10.06
CA ALA A 45 18.61 -21.07 -10.80
C ALA A 45 19.74 -22.01 -11.23
N GLY A 46 19.54 -23.31 -11.03
CA GLY A 46 20.45 -24.36 -11.53
C GLY A 46 21.71 -24.56 -10.69
N THR A 47 22.56 -25.47 -11.15
CA THR A 47 23.82 -25.87 -10.49
C THR A 47 24.97 -25.03 -11.03
N ASP A 48 25.73 -24.40 -10.13
CA ASP A 48 26.98 -23.73 -10.48
C ASP A 48 28.16 -24.71 -10.30
N LEU A 49 28.64 -25.26 -11.41
CA LEU A 49 29.76 -26.23 -11.42
C LEU A 49 31.11 -25.60 -11.03
N THR A 50 31.19 -24.26 -10.96
CA THR A 50 32.40 -23.55 -10.51
C THR A 50 32.48 -23.47 -8.99
N LYS A 51 31.40 -23.83 -8.29
CA LYS A 51 31.28 -23.76 -6.83
C LYS A 51 31.36 -25.14 -6.21
N PRO A 52 32.01 -25.27 -5.04
CA PRO A 52 32.18 -26.55 -4.39
C PRO A 52 30.91 -27.02 -3.64
N CYS A 53 29.88 -26.18 -3.56
CA CYS A 53 28.56 -26.49 -3.02
C CYS A 53 27.46 -25.59 -3.61
N GLN A 54 26.20 -25.99 -3.45
CA GLN A 54 25.03 -25.34 -4.05
C GLN A 54 24.10 -24.68 -3.02
N CYS A 55 23.39 -23.63 -3.45
CA CYS A 55 22.47 -22.82 -2.63
C CYS A 55 21.04 -22.77 -3.22
N ASN A 56 20.59 -23.89 -3.77
CA ASN A 56 19.26 -24.07 -4.35
C ASN A 56 18.58 -25.32 -3.76
N PRO A 57 17.24 -25.45 -3.82
CA PRO A 57 16.54 -26.58 -3.19
C PRO A 57 16.94 -27.96 -3.71
N SER A 58 17.35 -28.07 -4.98
CA SER A 58 17.78 -29.35 -5.59
C SER A 58 19.02 -29.93 -4.91
N CYS A 59 19.82 -29.11 -4.21
CA CYS A 59 21.05 -29.56 -3.57
C CYS A 59 20.84 -30.62 -2.49
N GLN A 60 19.64 -30.67 -1.90
CA GLN A 60 19.29 -31.65 -0.88
C GLN A 60 19.15 -33.05 -1.50
N THR A 61 18.65 -33.12 -2.74
CA THR A 61 18.52 -34.37 -3.51
C THR A 61 19.90 -34.91 -3.94
N TYR A 62 20.79 -34.02 -4.39
CA TYR A 62 22.13 -34.40 -4.85
C TYR A 62 23.18 -34.45 -3.72
N ASN A 63 22.77 -34.08 -2.50
CA ASN A 63 23.62 -34.01 -1.33
C ASN A 63 24.87 -33.13 -1.52
N ASP A 64 24.73 -31.99 -2.18
CA ASP A 64 25.80 -31.03 -2.49
C ASP A 64 25.53 -29.61 -1.96
N CYS A 65 24.55 -29.45 -1.04
CA CYS A 65 24.29 -28.17 -0.38
C CYS A 65 25.51 -27.63 0.37
N CYS A 66 25.68 -26.30 0.34
CA CYS A 66 26.57 -25.62 1.27
C CYS A 66 26.13 -25.86 2.72
N ALA A 67 27.09 -25.88 3.64
CA ALA A 67 26.82 -26.19 5.04
C ALA A 67 25.84 -25.19 5.70
N ASP A 68 25.84 -23.94 5.23
CA ASP A 68 25.02 -22.83 5.73
C ASP A 68 23.73 -22.61 4.93
N PHE A 69 23.41 -23.46 3.93
CA PHE A 69 22.30 -23.23 3.00
C PHE A 69 20.96 -22.95 3.69
N ILE A 70 20.56 -23.80 4.64
CA ILE A 70 19.31 -23.58 5.40
C ILE A 70 19.43 -22.37 6.32
N ALA A 71 20.57 -22.18 6.98
CA ALA A 71 20.76 -21.07 7.91
C ALA A 71 20.71 -19.70 7.21
N VAL A 72 21.13 -19.62 5.94
CA VAL A 72 21.23 -18.36 5.19
C VAL A 72 20.04 -18.13 4.25
N CYS A 73 19.50 -19.17 3.60
CA CYS A 73 18.47 -19.01 2.57
C CYS A 73 17.04 -19.32 3.05
N ASN A 74 16.86 -19.89 4.25
CA ASN A 74 15.55 -20.20 4.81
C ASN A 74 14.97 -19.03 5.62
N THR A 75 14.99 -17.83 5.02
CA THR A 75 14.61 -16.58 5.67
C THR A 75 13.74 -15.71 4.77
N CYS A 76 12.93 -14.88 5.41
CA CYS A 76 12.10 -13.88 4.79
C CYS A 76 12.72 -12.47 4.70
N ASP A 77 13.94 -12.28 5.21
CA ASP A 77 14.64 -11.01 5.15
C ASP A 77 14.76 -10.49 3.71
N GLY A 78 14.29 -9.26 3.47
CA GLY A 78 14.22 -8.64 2.14
C GLY A 78 13.30 -9.32 1.12
N ARG A 79 12.41 -10.26 1.53
CA ARG A 79 11.61 -11.11 0.63
C ARG A 79 10.10 -11.05 0.86
N CYS A 80 9.59 -10.15 1.70
CA CYS A 80 8.17 -10.11 2.06
C CYS A 80 7.21 -9.76 0.92
N THR A 81 7.68 -9.01 -0.08
CA THR A 81 6.90 -8.65 -1.26
C THR A 81 7.16 -9.57 -2.46
N ALA A 82 8.02 -10.60 -2.30
CA ALA A 82 8.38 -11.50 -3.37
C ALA A 82 7.24 -12.49 -3.69
N GLY A 83 6.96 -12.68 -4.98
CA GLY A 83 6.06 -13.72 -5.48
C GLY A 83 6.56 -15.13 -5.18
N TYR A 84 5.73 -16.14 -5.47
CA TYR A 84 6.10 -17.54 -5.26
C TYR A 84 7.24 -17.95 -6.21
N ASP A 85 8.36 -18.39 -5.66
CA ASP A 85 9.54 -18.78 -6.44
C ASP A 85 10.14 -20.09 -5.90
N THR A 86 10.06 -21.14 -6.70
CA THR A 86 10.56 -22.49 -6.38
C THR A 86 12.08 -22.58 -6.23
N LYS A 87 12.82 -21.51 -6.55
CA LYS A 87 14.27 -21.41 -6.31
C LYS A 87 14.63 -21.21 -4.84
N TRP A 88 13.65 -20.98 -3.99
CA TRP A 88 13.86 -20.79 -2.55
C TRP A 88 13.42 -22.01 -1.74
N PRO A 89 14.13 -22.31 -0.63
CA PRO A 89 13.75 -23.42 0.25
C PRO A 89 12.43 -23.18 0.99
N CYS A 90 11.99 -21.92 1.07
CA CYS A 90 10.75 -21.50 1.71
C CYS A 90 10.17 -20.25 1.05
N GLN A 91 8.91 -19.96 1.35
CA GLN A 91 8.13 -18.88 0.76
C GLN A 91 7.62 -17.88 1.82
N CYS A 92 7.57 -16.61 1.44
CA CYS A 92 7.13 -15.49 2.31
C CYS A 92 5.75 -14.94 1.94
N ASN A 93 5.23 -15.27 0.77
CA ASN A 93 3.89 -14.86 0.31
C ASN A 93 2.77 -15.72 0.92
N ALA A 94 1.52 -15.33 0.64
CA ALA A 94 0.32 -16.02 1.12
C ALA A 94 0.21 -17.48 0.64
N ASP A 95 0.74 -17.80 -0.55
CA ASP A 95 0.62 -19.13 -1.15
C ASP A 95 1.41 -20.20 -0.41
N CYS A 96 2.40 -19.83 0.41
CA CYS A 96 3.22 -20.79 1.15
C CYS A 96 2.40 -21.76 2.03
N SER A 97 1.24 -21.31 2.51
CA SER A 97 0.33 -22.12 3.32
C SER A 97 -0.32 -23.24 2.50
N ASN A 98 -0.55 -23.02 1.20
CA ASN A 98 -1.12 -24.01 0.30
C ASN A 98 -0.12 -25.14 -0.02
N PHE A 99 1.18 -24.82 -0.03
CA PHE A 99 2.27 -25.75 -0.32
C PHE A 99 3.03 -26.23 0.92
N ASN A 100 2.61 -25.79 2.11
CA ASN A 100 3.23 -26.09 3.40
C ASN A 100 4.75 -25.83 3.43
N ASN A 101 5.18 -24.71 2.85
CA ASN A 101 6.59 -24.33 2.71
C ASN A 101 6.88 -22.89 3.15
N CYS A 102 6.15 -22.39 4.15
CA CYS A 102 6.40 -21.06 4.71
C CYS A 102 7.77 -20.98 5.40
N CYS A 103 8.46 -19.84 5.24
CA CYS A 103 9.70 -19.61 5.98
C CYS A 103 9.41 -19.58 7.50
N PRO A 104 10.34 -20.10 8.34
CA PRO A 104 10.13 -20.17 9.78
C PRO A 104 10.03 -18.80 10.43
N ASP A 105 10.73 -17.81 9.87
CA ASP A 105 10.70 -16.41 10.26
C ASP A 105 9.65 -15.61 9.47
N LYS A 106 8.86 -16.25 8.59
CA LYS A 106 7.76 -15.59 7.89
C LYS A 106 6.85 -14.87 8.87
N PRO A 107 6.41 -15.43 10.02
CA PRO A 107 5.56 -14.72 10.97
C PRO A 107 6.21 -13.50 11.65
N ASP A 108 7.54 -13.48 11.74
CA ASP A 108 8.29 -12.45 12.46
C ASP A 108 8.78 -11.32 11.53
N LEU A 109 9.18 -11.67 10.30
CA LEU A 109 9.70 -10.73 9.31
C LEU A 109 8.65 -10.27 8.29
N CYS A 110 7.76 -11.17 7.87
CA CYS A 110 6.69 -10.89 6.90
C CYS A 110 5.29 -11.09 7.46
N GLY A 111 5.21 -11.51 8.71
CA GLY A 111 3.96 -11.67 9.41
C GLY A 111 3.62 -10.30 9.88
N GLY A 112 2.67 -9.68 9.20
CA GLY A 112 1.78 -8.70 9.79
C GLY A 112 1.00 -9.32 10.95
N THR A 113 1.71 -9.77 11.98
CA THR A 113 1.28 -10.09 13.34
C THR A 113 2.17 -9.38 14.37
N GLY A 114 3.02 -8.44 13.92
CA GLY A 114 3.64 -7.39 14.75
C GLY A 114 2.91 -6.04 14.70
N GLY A 115 1.85 -5.93 13.90
CA GLY A 115 0.82 -4.89 13.99
C GLY A 115 -0.51 -5.62 13.84
N GLY A 116 -1.29 -5.74 14.92
CA GLY A 116 -2.53 -6.54 14.88
C GLY A 116 -3.39 -6.20 13.67
N ALA A 117 -3.94 -7.24 13.01
CA ALA A 117 -4.83 -7.10 11.86
C ALA A 117 -5.74 -5.88 12.07
N VAL A 118 -5.59 -4.88 11.21
CA VAL A 118 -6.25 -3.59 11.38
C VAL A 118 -7.74 -3.84 11.60
N THR A 119 -8.24 -3.56 12.79
CA THR A 119 -9.63 -3.82 13.14
C THR A 119 -10.54 -2.71 12.63
N ASP A 120 -11.83 -3.00 12.45
CA ASP A 120 -12.80 -1.98 12.04
C ASP A 120 -12.93 -0.87 13.10
N ALA A 121 -12.74 -1.20 14.38
CA ALA A 121 -12.74 -0.22 15.46
C ALA A 121 -11.55 0.74 15.36
N GLU A 122 -10.37 0.25 14.98
CA GLU A 122 -9.19 1.08 14.76
C GLU A 122 -9.33 1.98 13.54
N LEU A 123 -9.90 1.47 12.43
CA LEU A 123 -10.18 2.29 11.24
C LEU A 123 -11.16 3.42 11.54
N LYS A 124 -12.23 3.12 12.27
CA LYS A 124 -13.22 4.13 12.71
C LYS A 124 -12.61 5.15 13.66
N ALA A 125 -11.84 4.71 14.64
CA ALA A 125 -11.18 5.61 15.59
C ALA A 125 -10.16 6.52 14.89
N LEU A 126 -9.33 5.96 14.00
CA LEU A 126 -8.39 6.74 13.21
C LEU A 126 -9.13 7.76 12.34
N SER A 127 -10.07 7.33 11.51
CA SER A 127 -10.78 8.24 10.61
C SER A 127 -11.51 9.36 11.33
N GLN A 128 -12.17 9.06 12.45
CA GLN A 128 -12.80 10.08 13.28
C GLN A 128 -11.77 11.11 13.74
N GLN A 129 -10.61 10.68 14.23
CA GLN A 129 -9.54 11.58 14.67
C GLN A 129 -8.98 12.40 13.50
N LEU A 130 -8.77 11.79 12.33
CA LEU A 130 -8.29 12.48 11.14
C LEU A 130 -9.28 13.57 10.67
N HIS A 131 -10.59 13.31 10.71
CA HIS A 131 -11.60 14.33 10.40
C HIS A 131 -11.62 15.48 11.42
N ILE A 132 -11.41 15.18 12.71
CA ILE A 132 -11.31 16.21 13.75
C ILE A 132 -10.08 17.11 13.53
N ASP A 133 -8.97 16.51 13.13
CA ASP A 133 -7.68 17.19 12.95
C ASP A 133 -7.49 17.77 11.54
N ASP A 134 -8.49 17.65 10.66
CA ASP A 134 -8.49 18.26 9.33
C ASP A 134 -8.72 19.78 9.42
N VAL A 135 -7.68 20.49 9.86
CA VAL A 135 -7.68 21.95 10.03
C VAL A 135 -7.81 22.70 8.70
N ASN A 136 -7.50 22.04 7.58
CA ASN A 136 -7.58 22.61 6.23
C ASN A 136 -8.93 22.32 5.55
N ALA A 137 -9.87 21.67 6.23
CA ALA A 137 -11.24 21.54 5.76
C ALA A 137 -11.88 22.92 5.51
N VAL A 138 -12.58 23.05 4.39
CA VAL A 138 -13.20 24.31 3.98
C VAL A 138 -14.53 24.51 4.70
N LYS A 139 -14.58 25.50 5.59
CA LYS A 139 -15.77 25.82 6.39
C LYS A 139 -16.67 26.81 5.68
N GLY A 140 -17.99 26.68 5.85
CA GLY A 140 -18.96 27.67 5.34
C GLY A 140 -19.40 27.46 3.89
N ILE A 141 -19.12 26.30 3.30
CA ILE A 141 -19.76 25.88 2.05
C ILE A 141 -21.26 25.71 2.29
N VAL A 142 -22.09 26.29 1.40
CA VAL A 142 -23.54 26.13 1.42
C VAL A 142 -23.96 25.36 0.18
N LEU A 143 -24.64 24.23 0.40
CA LEU A 143 -25.12 23.34 -0.65
C LEU A 143 -26.61 23.51 -0.88
N ASN A 144 -27.01 23.55 -2.15
CA ASN A 144 -28.40 23.49 -2.59
C ASN A 144 -28.74 22.05 -2.99
N MET A 145 -29.13 21.25 -2.00
CA MET A 145 -29.41 19.83 -2.20
C MET A 145 -30.61 19.57 -3.12
N GLN A 146 -31.54 20.53 -3.26
CA GLN A 146 -32.73 20.41 -4.10
C GLN A 146 -33.53 19.13 -3.77
N SER A 147 -33.81 18.27 -4.75
CA SER A 147 -34.66 17.09 -4.55
C SER A 147 -33.86 15.79 -4.57
N THR A 148 -34.42 14.76 -3.92
CA THR A 148 -33.90 13.40 -3.99
C THR A 148 -34.14 12.76 -5.34
N THR A 149 -33.26 11.85 -5.75
CA THR A 149 -33.36 11.05 -6.97
C THR A 149 -32.93 9.60 -6.71
N THR A 150 -32.85 8.78 -7.75
CA THR A 150 -32.40 7.39 -7.69
C THR A 150 -31.30 7.10 -8.69
N SER A 151 -30.49 6.07 -8.42
CA SER A 151 -29.47 5.60 -9.37
C SER A 151 -30.08 5.33 -10.75
N GLY A 152 -29.37 5.78 -11.79
CA GLY A 152 -29.80 5.56 -13.17
C GLY A 152 -30.89 6.52 -13.66
N SER A 153 -31.47 7.36 -12.80
CA SER A 153 -32.40 8.41 -13.22
C SER A 153 -31.69 9.51 -14.01
N THR A 154 -32.11 9.72 -15.26
CA THR A 154 -31.66 10.83 -16.10
C THR A 154 -32.55 12.06 -16.00
N THR A 155 -33.60 12.02 -15.17
CA THR A 155 -34.47 13.17 -14.95
C THR A 155 -33.77 14.16 -14.03
N ASP A 156 -33.60 15.38 -14.50
CA ASP A 156 -33.05 16.46 -13.68
C ASP A 156 -34.03 16.85 -12.56
N LYS A 157 -33.67 16.49 -11.32
CA LYS A 157 -34.40 16.84 -10.09
C LYS A 157 -33.72 17.99 -9.34
N ALA A 158 -32.68 18.57 -9.93
CA ALA A 158 -31.86 19.58 -9.32
C ALA A 158 -31.35 20.60 -10.38
N PRO A 159 -32.26 21.36 -11.02
CA PRO A 159 -31.93 22.24 -12.15
C PRO A 159 -31.04 23.45 -11.79
N LEU A 160 -30.69 23.63 -10.52
CA LEU A 160 -29.78 24.65 -10.03
C LEU A 160 -28.42 24.03 -9.65
N PRO A 161 -27.34 24.83 -9.56
CA PRO A 161 -26.06 24.35 -9.03
C PRO A 161 -26.18 23.73 -7.63
N LEU A 162 -25.37 22.70 -7.36
CA LEU A 162 -25.20 22.09 -6.05
C LEU A 162 -24.54 23.08 -5.08
N PHE A 163 -23.54 23.85 -5.51
CA PHE A 163 -22.86 24.81 -4.64
C PHE A 163 -23.54 26.18 -4.70
N SER A 164 -24.25 26.56 -3.64
CA SER A 164 -24.85 27.90 -3.53
C SER A 164 -23.83 28.98 -3.20
N SER A 165 -22.91 28.67 -2.30
CA SER A 165 -21.82 29.57 -1.94
C SER A 165 -20.62 28.79 -1.44
N VAL A 166 -19.44 29.20 -1.88
CA VAL A 166 -18.15 28.74 -1.37
C VAL A 166 -17.38 29.98 -0.89
N PRO A 167 -16.74 29.93 0.29
CA PRO A 167 -15.92 31.04 0.78
C PRO A 167 -14.87 31.49 -0.24
N ALA A 168 -14.60 32.80 -0.30
CA ALA A 168 -13.64 33.35 -1.27
C ALA A 168 -12.20 32.84 -1.05
N ASP A 169 -11.87 32.49 0.19
CA ASP A 169 -10.58 31.97 0.63
C ASP A 169 -10.50 30.43 0.63
N ALA A 170 -11.55 29.73 0.21
CA ALA A 170 -11.64 28.26 0.25
C ALA A 170 -10.48 27.53 -0.45
N PHE A 171 -9.87 28.16 -1.46
CA PHE A 171 -8.79 27.56 -2.25
C PHE A 171 -7.40 28.12 -1.92
N SER A 172 -7.30 28.98 -0.90
CA SER A 172 -6.05 29.67 -0.57
C SER A 172 -5.11 28.85 0.33
N GLY A 173 -5.59 27.74 0.89
CA GLY A 173 -4.79 26.84 1.72
C GLY A 173 -3.65 26.19 0.93
N PRO A 174 -2.51 25.87 1.57
CA PRO A 174 -1.31 25.38 0.90
C PRO A 174 -1.52 24.05 0.19
N THR A 175 -2.26 23.11 0.79
CA THR A 175 -2.52 21.79 0.20
C THR A 175 -3.51 21.86 -0.96
N ILE A 176 -4.55 22.71 -0.85
CA ILE A 176 -5.51 22.95 -1.93
C ILE A 176 -4.85 23.68 -3.10
N SER A 177 -4.02 24.69 -2.83
CA SER A 177 -3.27 25.39 -3.88
C SER A 177 -2.33 24.45 -4.62
N ALA A 178 -1.63 23.56 -3.90
CA ALA A 178 -0.77 22.56 -4.51
C ALA A 178 -1.56 21.53 -5.33
N LEU A 179 -2.73 21.07 -4.85
CA LEU A 179 -3.60 20.19 -5.64
C LEU A 179 -4.08 20.88 -6.93
N LEU A 180 -4.45 22.16 -6.86
CA LEU A 180 -4.93 22.91 -8.02
C LEU A 180 -3.86 23.09 -9.09
N ALA A 181 -2.58 23.17 -8.70
CA ALA A 181 -1.46 23.20 -9.64
C ALA A 181 -1.28 21.87 -10.39
N LEU A 182 -1.92 20.78 -9.94
CA LEU A 182 -1.91 19.52 -10.69
C LEU A 182 -3.02 19.46 -11.75
N PHE A 183 -4.02 20.34 -11.71
CA PHE A 183 -5.25 20.15 -12.50
C PHE A 183 -5.06 20.34 -14.00
N ASP A 184 -4.11 21.17 -14.42
CA ASP A 184 -3.77 21.43 -15.82
C ASP A 184 -2.75 20.44 -16.41
N ASN A 185 -2.23 19.54 -15.58
CA ASN A 185 -1.26 18.50 -15.99
C ASN A 185 -1.93 17.28 -16.62
N TYR A 186 -3.21 17.06 -16.34
CA TYR A 186 -3.94 15.86 -16.76
C TYR A 186 -4.88 16.14 -17.93
N ASP A 187 -5.00 15.16 -18.84
CA ASP A 187 -5.99 15.19 -19.92
C ASP A 187 -7.26 14.45 -19.51
N GLU A 188 -8.42 15.07 -19.69
CA GLU A 188 -9.70 14.42 -19.36
C GLU A 188 -9.99 13.14 -20.17
N ASN A 189 -9.28 12.88 -21.27
CA ASN A 189 -9.42 11.68 -22.09
C ASN A 189 -8.32 10.66 -21.77
N CYS A 190 -8.69 9.55 -21.13
CA CYS A 190 -7.79 8.47 -20.71
C CYS A 190 -7.12 7.67 -21.86
N LYS A 191 -7.21 8.17 -23.10
CA LYS A 191 -6.57 7.62 -24.32
C LYS A 191 -5.60 8.60 -24.94
N VAL A 192 -5.23 9.65 -24.22
CA VAL A 192 -4.13 10.56 -24.56
C VAL A 192 -2.95 10.13 -23.71
N THR A 193 -1.78 9.98 -24.32
CA THR A 193 -0.55 9.74 -23.56
C THR A 193 -0.20 11.01 -22.82
N GLU A 194 0.10 10.88 -21.53
CA GLU A 194 0.56 11.98 -20.70
C GLU A 194 2.08 11.99 -20.66
N ASP A 195 2.69 13.06 -21.19
CA ASP A 195 4.14 13.27 -21.12
C ASP A 195 4.49 14.00 -19.83
N ILE A 196 5.02 13.29 -18.82
CA ILE A 196 5.34 13.91 -17.53
C ILE A 196 6.54 14.86 -17.67
N THR A 197 6.28 16.17 -17.60
CA THR A 197 7.31 17.22 -17.69
C THR A 197 8.09 17.36 -16.38
N ALA A 198 9.20 18.13 -16.40
CA ALA A 198 9.98 18.41 -15.19
C ALA A 198 9.21 19.33 -14.23
N GLU A 199 8.41 20.24 -14.78
CA GLU A 199 7.49 21.13 -14.08
C GLU A 199 6.42 20.30 -13.35
N GLU A 200 5.77 19.36 -14.04
CA GLU A 200 4.75 18.48 -13.46
C GLU A 200 5.33 17.58 -12.35
N GLN A 201 6.57 17.11 -12.50
CA GLN A 201 7.29 16.41 -11.43
C GLN A 201 7.50 17.31 -10.20
N THR A 202 7.84 18.59 -10.43
CA THR A 202 8.03 19.56 -9.35
C THR A 202 6.71 19.85 -8.62
N GLU A 203 5.60 19.93 -9.34
CA GLU A 203 4.27 20.16 -8.76
C GLU A 203 3.79 18.91 -7.99
N ASN A 204 3.99 17.71 -8.54
CA ASN A 204 3.75 16.45 -7.86
C ASN A 204 4.51 16.38 -6.53
N ASP A 205 5.80 16.73 -6.55
CA ASP A 205 6.63 16.77 -5.36
C ASP A 205 6.14 17.78 -4.33
N ALA A 206 5.76 18.98 -4.79
CA ALA A 206 5.23 20.04 -3.94
C ALA A 206 3.90 19.64 -3.29
N PHE A 207 3.00 18.98 -4.03
CA PHE A 207 1.74 18.47 -3.48
C PHE A 207 1.97 17.39 -2.43
N LEU A 208 2.82 16.39 -2.72
CA LEU A 208 3.15 15.33 -1.77
C LEU A 208 3.81 15.91 -0.51
N ASP A 209 4.73 16.86 -0.64
CA ASP A 209 5.36 17.52 0.51
C ASP A 209 4.33 18.31 1.34
N ALA A 210 3.43 19.03 0.68
CA ALA A 210 2.41 19.83 1.36
C ALA A 210 1.47 18.95 2.20
N ILE A 211 0.98 17.83 1.64
CA ILE A 211 0.07 16.94 2.38
C ILE A 211 0.80 16.15 3.47
N LEU A 212 2.04 15.68 3.23
CA LEU A 212 2.83 14.92 4.21
C LEU A 212 3.24 15.77 5.41
N ALA A 213 3.30 17.09 5.26
CA ALA A 213 3.54 18.03 6.36
C ALA A 213 2.34 18.20 7.31
N THR A 214 1.15 17.74 6.93
CA THR A 214 -0.08 17.91 7.74
C THR A 214 -0.17 16.91 8.88
N SER A 215 -0.84 17.30 9.97
CA SER A 215 -1.14 16.39 11.09
C SER A 215 -1.97 15.18 10.65
N VAL A 216 -2.86 15.36 9.67
CA VAL A 216 -3.72 14.30 9.12
C VAL A 216 -2.87 13.20 8.50
N PHE A 217 -1.96 13.55 7.58
CA PHE A 217 -1.15 12.55 6.90
C PHE A 217 -0.07 11.95 7.80
N GLN A 218 0.49 12.73 8.73
CA GLN A 218 1.42 12.21 9.75
C GLN A 218 0.77 11.14 10.63
N GLN A 219 -0.47 11.35 11.07
CA GLN A 219 -1.22 10.36 11.84
C GLN A 219 -1.55 9.11 11.02
N ALA A 220 -1.97 9.28 9.77
CA ALA A 220 -2.21 8.16 8.86
C ALA A 220 -0.94 7.32 8.61
N HIS A 221 0.19 7.98 8.38
CA HIS A 221 1.49 7.33 8.22
C HIS A 221 1.91 6.59 9.49
N GLN A 222 1.85 7.23 10.66
CA GLN A 222 2.15 6.59 11.94
C GLN A 222 1.27 5.36 12.21
N PHE A 223 -0.02 5.45 11.89
CA PHE A 223 -0.92 4.32 11.98
C PHE A 223 -0.48 3.18 11.06
N LEU A 224 -0.22 3.45 9.79
CA LEU A 224 0.22 2.44 8.82
C LEU A 224 1.55 1.79 9.22
N VAL A 225 2.51 2.57 9.72
CA VAL A 225 3.79 2.07 10.25
C VAL A 225 3.56 1.17 11.46
N SER A 226 2.71 1.58 12.42
CA SER A 226 2.37 0.77 13.59
C SER A 226 1.69 -0.56 13.24
N LYS A 227 1.14 -0.65 12.02
CA LYS A 227 0.47 -1.82 11.47
C LYS A 227 1.35 -2.65 10.53
N GLY A 228 2.59 -2.23 10.30
CA GLY A 228 3.50 -2.86 9.35
C GLY A 228 3.02 -2.75 7.89
N LEU A 229 2.22 -1.73 7.58
CA LEU A 229 1.64 -1.48 6.25
C LEU A 229 2.38 -0.38 5.47
N ALA A 230 3.30 0.33 6.11
CA ALA A 230 4.13 1.36 5.48
C ALA A 230 5.53 1.38 6.10
N ASP A 231 6.50 1.84 5.32
CA ASP A 231 7.86 2.10 5.81
C ASP A 231 7.86 3.27 6.81
N ALA A 232 8.70 3.18 7.85
CA ALA A 232 8.82 4.23 8.85
C ALA A 232 9.55 5.48 8.33
N ASP A 233 10.40 5.33 7.31
CA ASP A 233 11.03 6.46 6.63
C ASP A 233 10.00 7.19 5.76
N ILE A 234 9.72 8.44 6.11
CA ILE A 234 8.77 9.30 5.41
C ILE A 234 9.17 9.53 3.94
N ALA A 235 10.46 9.52 3.62
CA ALA A 235 10.93 9.67 2.25
C ALA A 235 10.59 8.44 1.42
N VAL A 236 10.77 7.24 1.98
CA VAL A 236 10.36 5.97 1.34
C VAL A 236 8.84 5.91 1.18
N PHE A 237 8.10 6.36 2.19
CA PHE A 237 6.64 6.44 2.10
C PHE A 237 6.17 7.46 1.05
N LYS A 238 6.84 8.61 0.90
CA LYS A 238 6.57 9.58 -0.17
C LYS A 238 6.74 8.94 -1.55
N GLU A 239 7.82 8.21 -1.78
CA GLU A 239 8.03 7.47 -3.03
C GLU A 239 6.93 6.43 -3.28
N TYR A 240 6.48 5.74 -2.22
CA TYR A 240 5.37 4.81 -2.32
C TYR A 240 4.06 5.51 -2.70
N LEU A 241 3.74 6.65 -2.09
CA LEU A 241 2.58 7.46 -2.47
C LEU A 241 2.66 7.93 -3.92
N ARG A 242 3.83 8.42 -4.35
CA ARG A 242 4.06 8.81 -5.75
C ARG A 242 3.79 7.64 -6.68
N LEU A 243 4.27 6.44 -6.35
CA LEU A 243 4.00 5.24 -7.15
C LEU A 243 2.49 4.94 -7.24
N ILE A 244 1.79 4.79 -6.10
CA ILE A 244 0.42 4.28 -6.12
C ILE A 244 -0.61 5.30 -6.63
N TRP A 245 -0.34 6.61 -6.44
CA TRP A 245 -1.28 7.68 -6.79
C TRP A 245 -0.90 8.40 -8.08
N MET A 246 0.38 8.67 -8.32
CA MET A 246 0.83 9.48 -9.47
C MET A 246 1.50 8.65 -10.55
N GLY A 247 1.82 7.39 -10.28
CA GLY A 247 2.39 6.49 -11.28
C GLY A 247 1.38 6.19 -12.39
N GLN A 248 1.83 6.31 -13.64
CA GLN A 248 1.01 6.06 -14.82
C GLN A 248 0.77 4.58 -15.03
N TYR A 249 -0.45 4.25 -15.45
CA TYR A 249 -0.84 2.91 -15.86
C TYR A 249 -1.84 2.98 -17.01
N ASN A 250 -2.09 1.84 -17.64
CA ASN A 250 -3.01 1.73 -18.75
C ASN A 250 -4.41 1.31 -18.29
N ARG A 251 -5.42 2.13 -18.61
CA ARG A 251 -6.85 1.87 -18.33
C ARG A 251 -7.70 1.72 -19.61
N GLY A 252 -7.08 1.74 -20.78
CA GLY A 252 -7.76 1.57 -22.06
C GLY A 252 -6.87 1.88 -23.26
N GLY A 253 -7.16 1.25 -24.41
CA GLY A 253 -6.55 1.62 -25.68
C GLY A 253 -5.06 1.31 -25.86
N GLY A 254 -4.40 0.70 -24.87
CA GLY A 254 -2.95 0.43 -24.97
C GLY A 254 -2.07 1.59 -24.47
N ILE A 255 -2.66 2.63 -23.89
CA ILE A 255 -1.99 3.91 -23.60
C ILE A 255 -1.80 4.08 -22.09
N GLU A 256 -0.60 4.50 -21.69
CA GLU A 256 -0.28 4.99 -20.35
C GLU A 256 -0.68 6.47 -20.29
N GLY A 257 -1.86 6.73 -19.74
CA GLY A 257 -2.46 8.07 -19.67
C GLY A 257 -3.54 8.11 -18.61
N SER A 258 -3.25 7.46 -17.49
CA SER A 258 -4.14 7.35 -16.33
C SER A 258 -3.28 7.22 -15.08
N SER A 259 -3.62 7.96 -14.03
CA SER A 259 -3.04 7.80 -12.69
C SER A 259 -4.13 7.64 -11.62
N GLY A 260 -3.76 7.23 -10.40
CA GLY A 260 -4.71 7.05 -9.31
C GLY A 260 -5.31 8.38 -8.86
N LEU A 261 -4.48 9.43 -8.81
CA LEU A 261 -4.86 10.78 -8.40
C LEU A 261 -5.81 11.39 -9.42
N GLU A 262 -5.43 11.36 -10.69
CA GLU A 262 -6.26 11.81 -11.80
C GLU A 262 -7.63 11.13 -11.78
N HIS A 263 -7.63 9.79 -11.80
CA HIS A 263 -8.86 9.00 -11.81
C HIS A 263 -9.78 9.41 -10.66
N VAL A 264 -9.27 9.48 -9.44
CA VAL A 264 -10.09 9.75 -8.24
C VAL A 264 -10.51 11.21 -8.16
N PHE A 265 -9.59 12.16 -8.25
CA PHE A 265 -9.86 13.57 -7.94
C PHE A 265 -10.33 14.39 -9.14
N LEU A 266 -9.86 14.08 -10.35
CA LEU A 266 -10.16 14.85 -11.56
C LEU A 266 -11.22 14.17 -12.43
N GLY A 267 -11.18 12.84 -12.46
CA GLY A 267 -12.03 12.01 -13.31
C GLY A 267 -11.58 11.97 -14.76
N GLU A 268 -11.99 10.90 -15.44
CA GLU A 268 -11.60 10.61 -16.81
C GLU A 268 -12.82 10.30 -17.67
N LYS A 269 -12.75 10.64 -18.95
CA LYS A 269 -13.70 10.30 -19.99
C LYS A 269 -13.13 9.16 -20.82
N ASN A 270 -13.87 8.05 -20.88
CA ASN A 270 -13.60 6.97 -21.83
C ASN A 270 -14.75 6.91 -22.83
N GLY A 271 -14.61 7.66 -23.92
CA GLY A 271 -15.68 7.84 -24.89
C GLY A 271 -16.90 8.50 -24.26
N ASN A 272 -18.02 7.77 -24.18
CA ASN A 272 -19.29 8.27 -23.62
C ASN A 272 -19.51 7.82 -22.16
N SER A 273 -18.44 7.59 -21.41
CA SER A 273 -18.51 7.18 -20.01
C SER A 273 -17.55 7.99 -19.16
N ILE A 274 -17.99 8.29 -17.94
CA ILE A 274 -17.18 8.94 -16.92
C ILE A 274 -16.65 7.87 -15.96
N SER A 275 -15.35 7.86 -15.77
CA SER A 275 -14.60 6.98 -14.90
C SER A 275 -14.02 7.81 -13.75
N GLY A 276 -14.12 7.33 -12.52
CA GLY A 276 -13.63 8.09 -11.37
C GLY A 276 -14.42 9.39 -11.15
N TYR A 277 -13.79 10.54 -10.94
CA TYR A 277 -14.48 11.82 -10.66
C TYR A 277 -15.20 11.83 -9.30
N HIS A 278 -14.41 11.94 -8.25
CA HIS A 278 -14.85 11.93 -6.84
C HIS A 278 -14.36 13.15 -6.04
N GLY A 279 -13.53 14.02 -6.63
CA GLY A 279 -13.02 15.23 -5.97
C GLY A 279 -14.01 16.40 -6.01
N TRP A 280 -14.41 16.89 -4.84
CA TRP A 280 -15.39 17.99 -4.73
C TRP A 280 -14.84 19.34 -5.25
N ILE A 281 -13.52 19.57 -5.12
CA ILE A 281 -12.86 20.80 -5.61
C ILE A 281 -12.99 20.88 -7.14
N LYS A 282 -12.71 19.77 -7.83
CA LYS A 282 -12.90 19.68 -9.28
C LYS A 282 -14.37 19.83 -9.66
N TYR A 283 -15.26 19.16 -8.93
CA TYR A 283 -16.71 19.26 -9.14
C TYR A 283 -17.19 20.72 -9.10
N TYR A 284 -16.83 21.46 -8.05
CA TYR A 284 -17.21 22.86 -7.91
C TYR A 284 -16.68 23.74 -9.06
N ARG A 285 -15.42 23.55 -9.46
CA ARG A 285 -14.83 24.31 -10.56
C ARG A 285 -15.51 24.02 -11.90
N ASP A 286 -15.83 22.76 -12.16
CA ASP A 286 -16.55 22.37 -13.37
C ASP A 286 -18.01 22.85 -13.36
N GLU A 287 -18.65 22.92 -12.19
CA GLU A 287 -19.97 23.53 -12.04
C GLU A 287 -19.94 25.03 -12.35
N LEU A 288 -18.95 25.77 -11.82
CA LEU A 288 -18.73 27.17 -12.18
C LEU A 288 -18.45 27.38 -13.67
N ALA A 289 -17.77 26.43 -14.30
CA ALA A 289 -17.49 26.44 -15.74
C ALA A 289 -18.69 26.02 -16.59
N GLY A 290 -19.82 25.64 -15.99
CA GLY A 290 -21.02 25.17 -16.69
C GLY A 290 -20.87 23.77 -17.31
N LYS A 291 -19.85 23.02 -16.89
CA LYS A 291 -19.54 21.66 -17.37
C LYS A 291 -20.25 20.59 -16.55
N MET A 292 -20.50 20.85 -15.28
CA MET A 292 -21.12 19.89 -14.36
C MET A 292 -22.61 20.15 -14.21
N ASN A 293 -23.42 19.08 -14.27
CA ASN A 293 -24.82 19.09 -13.90
C ASN A 293 -25.10 18.07 -12.79
N TYR A 294 -25.58 18.56 -11.65
CA TYR A 294 -26.07 17.78 -10.52
C TYR A 294 -27.54 17.41 -10.77
N LEU A 295 -27.91 16.12 -10.76
CA LEU A 295 -29.30 15.71 -11.07
C LEU A 295 -30.17 15.42 -9.83
N GLY A 296 -29.68 15.73 -8.63
CA GLY A 296 -30.33 15.42 -7.35
C GLY A 296 -29.54 14.39 -6.55
N TYR A 297 -29.78 14.31 -5.24
CA TYR A 297 -29.02 13.43 -4.35
C TYR A 297 -29.78 12.13 -4.09
N MET A 298 -29.03 11.06 -3.92
CA MET A 298 -29.55 9.79 -3.41
C MET A 298 -29.30 9.68 -1.91
N VAL A 299 -28.11 10.09 -1.48
CA VAL A 299 -27.65 10.03 -0.09
C VAL A 299 -26.91 11.31 0.24
N LYS A 300 -27.15 11.83 1.44
CA LYS A 300 -26.35 12.87 2.08
C LYS A 300 -26.04 12.41 3.51
N LEU A 301 -24.77 12.29 3.84
CA LEU A 301 -24.30 12.01 5.19
C LEU A 301 -23.44 13.17 5.68
N ASP A 302 -23.76 13.71 6.85
CA ASP A 302 -22.94 14.70 7.52
C ASP A 302 -21.95 13.99 8.45
N LEU A 303 -20.66 14.33 8.31
CA LEU A 303 -19.55 13.73 9.05
C LEU A 303 -19.01 14.69 10.12
N GLY A 304 -19.79 15.69 10.52
CA GLY A 304 -19.42 16.77 11.42
C GLY A 304 -18.60 17.90 10.78
N VAL A 305 -17.60 17.58 9.95
CA VAL A 305 -16.72 18.56 9.28
C VAL A 305 -16.93 18.57 7.75
N SER A 306 -17.20 17.42 7.17
CA SER A 306 -17.47 17.22 5.74
C SER A 306 -18.83 16.56 5.52
N SER A 307 -19.28 16.51 4.27
CA SER A 307 -20.50 15.80 3.90
C SER A 307 -20.27 14.89 2.70
N VAL A 308 -20.60 13.61 2.84
CA VAL A 308 -20.62 12.67 1.71
C VAL A 308 -21.94 12.81 0.97
N ILE A 309 -21.87 13.02 -0.34
CA ILE A 309 -23.02 13.15 -1.22
C ILE A 309 -22.90 12.09 -2.31
N GLU A 310 -23.91 11.24 -2.42
CA GLU A 310 -24.04 10.35 -3.57
C GLU A 310 -25.13 10.86 -4.51
N MET A 311 -24.83 10.92 -5.80
CA MET A 311 -25.67 11.55 -6.81
C MET A 311 -25.38 11.02 -8.22
N PRO A 312 -26.39 10.87 -9.09
CA PRO A 312 -26.16 10.92 -10.53
C PRO A 312 -25.66 12.31 -10.95
N MET A 313 -24.77 12.35 -11.92
CA MET A 313 -24.18 13.60 -12.44
C MET A 313 -24.00 13.52 -13.95
N SER A 314 -23.88 14.68 -14.58
CA SER A 314 -23.45 14.80 -15.97
C SER A 314 -22.27 15.75 -16.07
N TRP A 315 -21.20 15.32 -16.75
CA TRP A 315 -20.00 16.12 -16.98
C TRP A 315 -19.79 16.31 -18.48
N ASP A 316 -19.84 17.56 -18.96
CA ASP A 316 -19.81 17.94 -20.38
C ASP A 316 -20.81 17.14 -21.24
N GLY A 317 -22.02 16.95 -20.69
CA GLY A 317 -23.10 16.22 -21.35
C GLY A 317 -23.00 14.69 -21.31
N ILE A 318 -21.93 14.13 -20.71
CA ILE A 318 -21.80 12.69 -20.49
C ILE A 318 -22.42 12.34 -19.14
N TYR A 319 -23.27 11.32 -19.09
CA TYR A 319 -23.99 10.92 -17.88
C TYR A 319 -23.24 9.84 -17.08
N LYS A 320 -23.22 10.00 -15.75
CA LYS A 320 -22.78 8.97 -14.79
C LYS A 320 -23.93 8.66 -13.82
N SER A 321 -24.31 7.39 -13.75
CA SER A 321 -25.49 6.94 -13.00
C SER A 321 -25.36 7.10 -11.48
N ILE A 322 -24.14 7.01 -10.96
CA ILE A 322 -23.80 7.23 -9.57
C ILE A 322 -22.37 7.79 -9.50
N SER A 323 -22.19 8.89 -8.78
CA SER A 323 -20.91 9.31 -8.22
C SER A 323 -21.07 9.65 -6.76
N SER A 324 -19.96 9.69 -6.03
CA SER A 324 -19.91 10.14 -4.65
C SER A 324 -18.75 11.11 -4.46
N ILE A 325 -18.98 12.18 -3.70
CA ILE A 325 -17.95 13.16 -3.35
C ILE A 325 -18.02 13.45 -1.84
N SER A 326 -16.89 13.84 -1.24
CA SER A 326 -16.82 14.30 0.15
C SER A 326 -16.60 15.81 0.19
N VAL A 327 -17.66 16.59 0.35
CA VAL A 327 -17.58 18.06 0.31
C VAL A 327 -17.00 18.61 1.61
N SER A 328 -16.16 19.63 1.50
CA SER A 328 -15.47 20.36 2.58
C SER A 328 -14.20 19.72 3.11
N GLY A 329 -13.95 18.43 2.87
CA GLY A 329 -12.69 17.80 3.25
C GLY A 329 -11.50 18.39 2.50
N SER A 330 -10.35 18.49 3.15
CA SER A 330 -9.10 18.86 2.48
C SER A 330 -8.57 17.74 1.53
N PRO A 331 -7.65 18.06 0.60
CA PRO A 331 -7.01 17.04 -0.23
C PRO A 331 -6.31 15.94 0.59
N GLU A 332 -5.67 16.31 1.69
CA GLU A 332 -4.93 15.41 2.56
C GLU A 332 -5.83 14.44 3.32
N ILE A 333 -7.03 14.84 3.77
CA ILE A 333 -7.95 13.89 4.45
C ILE A 333 -8.47 12.85 3.47
N GLU A 334 -8.84 13.25 2.25
CA GLU A 334 -9.34 12.33 1.24
C GLU A 334 -8.25 11.33 0.81
N LEU A 335 -7.04 11.82 0.56
CA LEU A 335 -5.92 10.98 0.14
C LEU A 335 -5.41 10.08 1.28
N ALA A 336 -5.36 10.58 2.52
CA ALA A 336 -4.94 9.80 3.68
C ALA A 336 -5.90 8.64 3.95
N LEU A 337 -7.21 8.91 4.00
CA LEU A 337 -8.23 7.88 4.25
C LEU A 337 -8.27 6.84 3.12
N ALA A 338 -8.18 7.28 1.87
CA ALA A 338 -8.11 6.37 0.73
C ALA A 338 -6.84 5.51 0.78
N THR A 339 -5.67 6.07 1.14
CA THR A 339 -4.42 5.31 1.28
C THR A 339 -4.49 4.30 2.42
N VAL A 340 -5.02 4.69 3.58
CA VAL A 340 -5.22 3.78 4.71
C VAL A 340 -6.12 2.61 4.31
N CYS A 341 -7.23 2.90 3.66
CA CYS A 341 -8.17 1.88 3.21
C CYS A 341 -7.61 1.00 2.10
N PHE A 342 -6.83 1.55 1.17
CA PHE A 342 -6.16 0.80 0.12
C PHE A 342 -5.19 -0.23 0.70
N LEU A 343 -4.42 0.16 1.72
CA LEU A 343 -3.45 -0.72 2.39
C LEU A 343 -4.10 -1.71 3.37
N ALA A 344 -5.08 -1.26 4.15
CA ALA A 344 -5.71 -2.07 5.20
C ALA A 344 -6.86 -2.96 4.71
N ARG A 345 -7.51 -2.58 3.59
CA ARG A 345 -8.72 -3.20 3.02
C ARG A 345 -8.71 -3.14 1.47
N PRO A 346 -7.67 -3.64 0.78
CA PRO A 346 -7.62 -3.57 -0.68
C PRO A 346 -8.83 -4.27 -1.32
N ASN A 347 -9.45 -3.63 -2.30
CA ASN A 347 -10.64 -4.13 -3.02
C ASN A 347 -11.88 -4.37 -2.15
N ALA A 348 -11.92 -3.85 -0.93
CA ALA A 348 -13.02 -4.06 0.00
C ALA A 348 -13.55 -2.73 0.56
N LYS A 349 -14.82 -2.76 1.03
CA LYS A 349 -15.36 -1.65 1.82
C LYS A 349 -14.57 -1.52 3.12
N CYS A 350 -14.05 -0.33 3.35
CA CYS A 350 -13.26 0.05 4.51
C CYS A 350 -14.14 0.90 5.45
N PRO A 351 -14.52 0.39 6.64
CA PRO A 351 -15.45 1.09 7.53
C PRO A 351 -14.75 2.23 8.28
N LEU A 352 -15.34 3.42 8.20
CA LEU A 352 -14.80 4.66 8.76
C LEU A 352 -15.87 5.40 9.58
N SER A 353 -15.44 6.46 10.28
CA SER A 353 -16.31 7.37 11.02
C SER A 353 -15.94 8.82 10.74
N GLY A 354 -16.95 9.70 10.63
CA GLY A 354 -16.79 11.15 10.60
C GLY A 354 -16.32 11.72 11.94
N ALA A 355 -16.04 13.02 11.98
CA ALA A 355 -15.64 13.72 13.22
C ALA A 355 -16.70 13.58 14.33
N ASP A 356 -17.98 13.59 13.95
CA ASP A 356 -19.12 13.41 14.86
C ASP A 356 -19.43 11.93 15.19
N GLY A 357 -18.63 10.99 14.68
CA GLY A 357 -18.81 9.55 14.83
C GLY A 357 -19.76 8.91 13.82
N THR A 358 -20.35 9.69 12.89
CA THR A 358 -21.23 9.17 11.84
C THR A 358 -20.51 8.12 11.02
N ALA A 359 -21.07 6.91 10.97
CA ALA A 359 -20.47 5.79 10.26
C ALA A 359 -20.63 5.96 8.75
N TYR A 360 -19.56 5.65 8.02
CA TYR A 360 -19.55 5.57 6.57
C TYR A 360 -18.43 4.61 6.13
N ALA A 361 -18.13 4.55 4.84
CA ALA A 361 -17.03 3.73 4.34
C ALA A 361 -16.27 4.42 3.20
N TYR A 362 -15.07 3.92 2.92
CA TYR A 362 -14.40 4.12 1.64
C TYR A 362 -14.34 2.80 0.89
N GLN A 363 -14.61 2.82 -0.42
CA GLN A 363 -14.32 1.70 -1.30
C GLN A 363 -13.04 2.02 -2.06
N THR A 364 -12.09 1.09 -2.07
CA THR A 364 -10.87 1.19 -2.88
C THR A 364 -10.77 0.01 -3.84
N TYR A 365 -10.11 0.20 -4.97
CA TYR A 365 -9.81 -0.85 -5.95
C TYR A 365 -8.34 -0.79 -6.33
N THR A 366 -7.71 -1.94 -6.43
CA THR A 366 -6.32 -2.07 -6.89
C THR A 366 -6.28 -2.22 -8.40
N LEU A 367 -5.27 -1.65 -9.04
CA LEU A 367 -4.96 -1.89 -10.44
C LEU A 367 -3.53 -2.42 -10.55
N ALA A 368 -3.36 -3.62 -11.11
CA ALA A 368 -2.04 -4.21 -11.31
C ALA A 368 -1.53 -3.91 -12.73
N TYR A 369 -0.34 -3.32 -12.84
CA TYR A 369 0.25 -2.96 -14.13
C TYR A 369 1.78 -2.97 -14.05
N ASN A 370 2.45 -3.55 -15.05
CA ASN A 370 3.92 -3.66 -15.13
C ASN A 370 4.63 -4.10 -13.83
N GLY A 371 4.00 -5.03 -13.08
CA GLY A 371 4.55 -5.57 -11.82
C GLY A 371 4.31 -4.70 -10.58
N ASN A 372 3.68 -3.53 -10.73
CA ASN A 372 3.28 -2.65 -9.65
C ASN A 372 1.78 -2.74 -9.36
N THR A 373 1.37 -2.27 -8.19
CA THR A 373 -0.04 -2.16 -7.79
C THR A 373 -0.36 -0.69 -7.47
N TYR A 374 -1.33 -0.14 -8.19
CA TYR A 374 -1.75 1.26 -8.12
C TYR A 374 -3.14 1.39 -7.50
N VAL A 375 -3.50 2.60 -7.09
CA VAL A 375 -4.88 2.93 -6.78
C VAL A 375 -5.67 2.98 -8.09
N GLY A 376 -6.50 1.97 -8.30
CA GLY A 376 -7.40 1.86 -9.44
C GLY A 376 -8.69 2.66 -9.26
N SER A 377 -9.18 2.84 -8.05
CA SER A 377 -10.25 3.78 -7.76
C SER A 377 -10.39 3.91 -6.25
N ALA A 378 -10.88 5.03 -5.78
CA ALA A 378 -11.19 5.26 -4.38
C ALA A 378 -12.34 6.26 -4.28
N TYR A 379 -13.33 5.97 -3.45
CA TYR A 379 -14.45 6.89 -3.24
C TYR A 379 -15.16 6.65 -1.90
N PRO A 380 -15.71 7.70 -1.28
CA PRO A 380 -16.56 7.57 -0.10
C PRO A 380 -17.88 6.89 -0.46
N THR A 381 -18.42 6.11 0.46
CA THR A 381 -19.74 5.47 0.36
C THR A 381 -20.31 5.26 1.76
N TYR A 382 -21.50 4.67 1.85
CA TYR A 382 -22.20 4.41 3.11
C TYR A 382 -22.31 2.91 3.45
#